data_AF-A0A9E5NCR2-F1
#
_entry.id   AF-A0A9E5NCR2-F1
#
_cell.length_a   1.000
_cell.length_b   1.000
_cell.length_c   1.000
_cell.angle_alpha   90.00
_cell.angle_beta   90.00
_cell.angle_gamma   90.00
#
_symmetry.space_group_name_H-M   'P 1'
#
loop_
_entity.id
_entity.type
_entity.pdbx_description
1 polymer ?
#
loop_
_entity_poly.entity_id
_entity_poly.type
_entity_poly.pdbx_seq_one_letter_code
_entity_poly.pdbx_strand_id
1 'polypeptide(L)'
;VRVFTEWNPMVVLDLHGFIDPMLIEPCTPPHNPNYEYDLYIQWAFDQAKAMEDELFAQTEETEATIPIRDWPDGWDDWPPIFTPMYAMYHGAYGHTLETPHEDERGVDAHYAAVWGALKFVSENREGMIRDQIEVFRRGFLDLPQLAIPEEILEELDWDQYNNLTIMDFPAAYVIPAEAPLQQSPYEAARLVDFLLFNDVEVEQASQAFTLDGVDYPKGTYIVWMDQPKRGLANTILWAGWDISYDPGLTMYDISGWSHPLLWGVSRGVMEARLDLK
;
A
#
# COMPACT_ATOMS: atom_id res chain seq x y z
N VAL A 1 6.53 -8.60 6.98
CA VAL A 1 7.39 -8.81 5.80
C VAL A 1 7.63 -10.28 5.46
N ARG A 2 8.40 -11.09 6.21
CA ARG A 2 8.73 -12.49 5.79
C ARG A 2 7.52 -13.34 5.39
N VAL A 3 6.43 -13.28 6.16
CA VAL A 3 5.18 -14.00 5.82
C VAL A 3 4.59 -13.47 4.51
N PHE A 4 4.60 -12.15 4.29
CA PHE A 4 4.12 -11.55 3.06
C PHE A 4 4.95 -11.94 1.85
N THR A 5 6.28 -11.92 1.96
CA THR A 5 7.17 -12.26 0.85
C THR A 5 7.23 -13.75 0.55
N GLU A 6 7.03 -14.62 1.55
CA GLU A 6 6.99 -16.07 1.35
C GLU A 6 5.65 -16.54 0.77
N TRP A 7 4.53 -15.98 1.23
CA TRP A 7 3.20 -16.52 0.94
C TRP A 7 2.35 -15.65 0.02
N ASN A 8 2.65 -14.36 -0.12
CA ASN A 8 1.81 -13.35 -0.77
C ASN A 8 0.31 -13.56 -0.42
N PRO A 9 -0.06 -13.45 0.88
CA PRO A 9 -1.41 -13.80 1.32
C PRO A 9 -2.44 -12.96 0.57
N MET A 10 -3.57 -13.58 0.21
CA MET A 10 -4.66 -12.89 -0.46
C MET A 10 -5.36 -11.91 0.48
N VAL A 11 -5.56 -12.29 1.75
CA VAL A 11 -6.26 -11.47 2.74
C VAL A 11 -5.45 -11.39 4.02
N VAL A 12 -5.39 -10.20 4.61
CA VAL A 12 -4.77 -9.94 5.91
C VAL A 12 -5.77 -9.23 6.79
N LEU A 13 -6.15 -9.88 7.89
CA LEU A 13 -7.06 -9.32 8.90
C LEU A 13 -6.22 -8.99 10.13
N ASP A 14 -6.05 -7.70 10.40
CA ASP A 14 -5.34 -7.20 11.58
C ASP A 14 -6.37 -6.87 12.67
N LEU A 15 -6.34 -7.65 13.76
CA LEU A 15 -7.38 -7.63 14.79
C LEU A 15 -6.95 -6.75 15.97
N HIS A 16 -7.68 -5.66 16.18
CA HIS A 16 -7.41 -4.59 17.17
C HIS A 16 -8.63 -4.30 18.06
N GLY A 17 -8.48 -3.32 18.94
CA GLY A 17 -9.54 -2.67 19.73
C GLY A 17 -9.00 -1.33 20.31
N PHE A 18 -9.84 -0.36 20.67
CA PHE A 18 -11.28 -0.46 20.89
C PHE A 18 -12.04 0.72 20.25
N ILE A 19 -12.90 0.42 19.26
CA ILE A 19 -13.81 1.39 18.63
C ILE A 19 -15.25 0.84 18.72
N ASP A 20 -16.18 1.73 19.10
CA ASP A 20 -17.59 1.42 19.30
C ASP A 20 -18.46 2.33 18.41
N PRO A 21 -19.24 1.78 17.46
CA PRO A 21 -19.39 0.35 17.15
C PRO A 21 -18.16 -0.25 16.44
N MET A 22 -18.12 -1.58 16.25
CA MET A 22 -16.98 -2.27 15.61
C MET A 22 -16.55 -1.60 14.30
N LEU A 23 -15.27 -1.23 14.19
CA LEU A 23 -14.71 -0.70 12.94
C LEU A 23 -14.25 -1.84 12.03
N ILE A 24 -14.59 -1.76 10.76
CA ILE A 24 -14.23 -2.70 9.70
C ILE A 24 -13.76 -1.90 8.49
N GLU A 25 -12.45 -1.83 8.26
CA GLU A 25 -11.88 -1.16 7.06
C GLU A 25 -12.47 -1.72 5.76
N PRO A 26 -12.61 -0.90 4.69
CA PRO A 26 -11.64 0.11 4.22
C PRO A 26 -11.68 1.51 4.84
N CYS A 27 -10.54 2.21 4.74
CA CYS A 27 -10.26 3.56 5.23
C CYS A 27 -10.97 4.68 4.45
N THR A 28 -11.14 5.84 5.08
CA THR A 28 -11.50 7.09 4.38
C THR A 28 -10.32 7.60 3.55
N PRO A 29 -10.51 8.50 2.57
CA PRO A 29 -9.40 9.24 1.95
C PRO A 29 -8.62 10.11 2.96
N PRO A 30 -7.39 10.56 2.62
CA PRO A 30 -6.65 10.29 1.38
C PRO A 30 -6.02 8.91 1.34
N HIS A 31 -5.88 8.36 0.13
CA HIS A 31 -5.20 7.07 -0.08
C HIS A 31 -3.78 7.25 -0.59
N ASN A 32 -2.86 6.35 -0.21
CA ASN A 32 -1.52 6.40 -0.77
C ASN A 32 -1.57 6.11 -2.28
N PRO A 33 -1.02 6.99 -3.15
CA PRO A 33 -1.07 6.79 -4.60
C PRO A 33 -0.27 5.61 -5.10
N ASN A 34 0.53 4.96 -4.25
CA ASN A 34 1.33 3.81 -4.62
C ASN A 34 0.54 2.48 -4.60
N TYR A 35 -0.73 2.51 -4.17
CA TYR A 35 -1.63 1.37 -4.24
C TYR A 35 -2.26 1.23 -5.62
N GLU A 36 -2.54 -0.01 -6.06
CA GLU A 36 -3.47 -0.27 -7.17
C GLU A 36 -4.90 -0.26 -6.60
N TYR A 37 -5.38 0.93 -6.22
CA TYR A 37 -6.55 1.07 -5.36
C TYR A 37 -7.86 0.65 -6.06
N ASP A 38 -7.95 0.78 -7.38
CA ASP A 38 -9.09 0.29 -8.17
C ASP A 38 -9.30 -1.23 -8.01
N LEU A 39 -8.20 -1.99 -7.96
CA LEU A 39 -8.23 -3.44 -7.77
C LEU A 39 -8.49 -3.83 -6.31
N TYR A 40 -8.03 -3.03 -5.35
CA TYR A 40 -8.22 -3.26 -3.93
C TYR A 40 -9.67 -2.99 -3.49
N ILE A 41 -10.18 -1.78 -3.77
CA ILE A 41 -11.39 -1.28 -3.11
C ILE A 41 -12.64 -2.06 -3.48
N GLN A 42 -12.75 -2.55 -4.72
CA GLN A 42 -13.90 -3.35 -5.16
C GLN A 42 -14.08 -4.61 -4.28
N TRP A 43 -12.98 -5.26 -3.90
CA TRP A 43 -13.03 -6.48 -3.11
C TRP A 43 -13.09 -6.18 -1.63
N ALA A 44 -12.27 -5.23 -1.16
CA ALA A 44 -12.20 -4.88 0.24
C ALA A 44 -13.53 -4.29 0.74
N PHE A 45 -14.20 -3.46 -0.06
CA PHE A 45 -15.47 -2.86 0.36
C PHE A 45 -16.58 -3.90 0.50
N ASP A 46 -16.75 -4.79 -0.49
CA ASP A 46 -17.76 -5.85 -0.41
C ASP A 46 -17.40 -6.92 0.63
N GLN A 47 -16.11 -7.18 0.84
CA GLN A 47 -15.66 -8.04 1.92
C GLN A 47 -16.01 -7.45 3.29
N ALA A 48 -15.85 -6.14 3.49
CA ALA A 48 -16.22 -5.46 4.73
C ALA A 48 -17.72 -5.51 5.01
N LYS A 49 -18.56 -5.31 3.99
CA LYS A 49 -20.01 -5.51 4.09
C LYS A 49 -20.35 -6.95 4.49
N ALA A 50 -19.67 -7.94 3.92
CA ALA A 50 -19.86 -9.35 4.30
C ALA A 50 -19.40 -9.66 5.74
N MET A 51 -18.34 -9.00 6.23
CA MET A 51 -17.91 -9.08 7.63
C MET A 51 -18.96 -8.47 8.58
N GLU A 52 -19.50 -7.31 8.23
CA GLU A 52 -20.58 -6.64 8.96
C GLU A 52 -21.85 -7.51 9.03
N ASP A 53 -22.31 -8.05 7.90
CA ASP A 53 -23.48 -8.92 7.86
C ASP A 53 -23.30 -10.15 8.77
N GLU A 54 -22.10 -10.75 8.75
CA GLU A 54 -21.79 -11.91 9.59
C GLU A 54 -21.69 -11.54 11.08
N LEU A 55 -21.16 -10.35 11.40
CA LEU A 55 -21.12 -9.80 12.76
C LEU A 55 -22.54 -9.72 13.35
N PHE A 56 -23.48 -9.12 12.62
CA PHE A 56 -24.87 -9.00 13.07
C PHE A 56 -25.60 -10.34 13.11
N ALA A 57 -25.24 -11.29 12.25
CA ALA A 57 -25.87 -12.60 12.22
C ALA A 57 -25.46 -13.49 13.40
N GLN A 58 -24.25 -13.31 13.95
CA GLN A 58 -23.68 -14.20 14.96
C GLN A 58 -23.59 -13.60 16.36
N THR A 59 -23.70 -12.27 16.50
CA THR A 59 -23.53 -11.58 17.78
C THR A 59 -24.75 -10.75 18.16
N GLU A 60 -24.68 -10.04 19.29
CA GLU A 60 -25.71 -9.08 19.71
C GLU A 60 -25.45 -7.65 19.15
N GLU A 61 -24.39 -7.47 18.36
CA GLU A 61 -24.10 -6.19 17.70
C GLU A 61 -25.18 -5.85 16.68
N THR A 62 -25.58 -4.58 16.64
CA THR A 62 -26.57 -4.07 15.68
C THR A 62 -26.03 -2.94 14.80
N GLU A 63 -24.81 -2.50 15.06
CA GLU A 63 -24.13 -1.43 14.34
C GLU A 63 -22.67 -1.81 14.14
N ALA A 64 -22.10 -1.36 13.03
CA ALA A 64 -20.68 -1.42 12.72
C ALA A 64 -20.33 -0.17 11.90
N THR A 65 -19.05 0.18 11.87
CA THR A 65 -18.54 1.29 11.06
C THR A 65 -17.65 0.73 9.96
N ILE A 66 -17.97 1.02 8.71
CA ILE A 66 -17.04 0.91 7.58
C ILE A 66 -16.58 2.32 7.23
N PRO A 67 -15.34 2.73 7.57
CA PRO A 67 -14.93 4.14 7.51
C PRO A 67 -15.19 4.81 6.17
N ILE A 68 -14.84 4.17 5.05
CA ILE A 68 -15.07 4.73 3.71
C ILE A 68 -16.55 4.99 3.42
N ARG A 69 -17.48 4.24 4.02
CA ARG A 69 -18.92 4.39 3.84
C ARG A 69 -19.53 5.37 4.84
N ASP A 70 -19.07 5.33 6.09
CA ASP A 70 -19.82 5.89 7.22
C ASP A 70 -19.21 7.17 7.80
N TRP A 71 -17.93 7.43 7.56
CA TRP A 71 -17.22 8.59 8.11
C TRP A 71 -16.88 9.62 7.04
N PRO A 72 -16.85 10.93 7.40
CA PRO A 72 -16.60 12.02 6.46
C PRO A 72 -15.12 12.38 6.28
N ASP A 73 -14.20 11.83 7.09
CA ASP A 73 -12.73 11.87 7.00
C ASP A 73 -12.10 11.26 8.26
N GLY A 74 -10.75 11.28 8.34
CA GLY A 74 -10.03 11.08 9.60
C GLY A 74 -9.64 9.64 9.95
N TRP A 75 -9.79 8.69 9.02
CA TRP A 75 -9.28 7.32 9.15
C TRP A 75 -8.61 6.88 7.84
N ASP A 76 -7.46 7.47 7.52
CA ASP A 76 -6.78 7.30 6.23
C ASP A 76 -5.83 6.09 6.17
N ASP A 77 -5.48 5.68 4.95
CA ASP A 77 -4.52 4.60 4.67
C ASP A 77 -3.21 5.11 4.01
N TRP A 78 -2.93 6.41 4.16
CA TRP A 78 -1.78 7.07 3.53
C TRP A 78 -0.43 6.50 4.00
N PRO A 79 -0.13 6.34 5.31
CA PRO A 79 1.18 5.85 5.70
C PRO A 79 1.35 4.34 5.48
N PRO A 80 2.49 3.90 4.94
CA PRO A 80 2.80 2.49 4.72
C PRO A 80 3.35 1.84 6.00
N ILE A 81 2.67 1.99 7.13
CA ILE A 81 3.18 1.52 8.44
C ILE A 81 2.18 0.64 9.19
N PHE A 82 0.89 0.79 8.90
CA PHE A 82 -0.15 -0.07 9.45
C PHE A 82 -0.09 -1.44 8.76
N THR A 83 -0.27 -2.53 9.51
CA THR A 83 -0.13 -3.89 8.97
C THR A 83 -0.99 -4.14 7.71
N PRO A 84 -2.29 -3.77 7.66
CA PRO A 84 -3.10 -4.03 6.47
C PRO A 84 -2.62 -3.21 5.26
N MET A 85 -2.26 -1.94 5.48
CA MET A 85 -1.71 -1.04 4.46
C MET A 85 -0.38 -1.55 3.91
N TYR A 86 0.48 -2.07 4.79
CA TYR A 86 1.71 -2.73 4.38
C TYR A 86 1.44 -4.00 3.57
N ALA A 87 0.38 -4.74 3.91
CA ALA A 87 -0.01 -5.95 3.20
C ALA A 87 -0.56 -5.65 1.79
N MET A 88 -1.22 -4.51 1.59
CA MET A 88 -1.69 -4.06 0.27
C MET A 88 -0.54 -3.93 -0.74
N TYR A 89 0.63 -3.45 -0.30
CA TYR A 89 1.84 -3.41 -1.13
C TYR A 89 2.37 -4.80 -1.53
N HIS A 90 1.96 -5.83 -0.82
CA HIS A 90 2.22 -7.24 -1.14
C HIS A 90 1.02 -7.91 -1.83
N GLY A 91 0.08 -7.12 -2.37
CA GLY A 91 -1.08 -7.60 -3.12
C GLY A 91 -2.19 -8.22 -2.26
N ALA A 92 -2.18 -8.00 -0.94
CA ALA A 92 -3.24 -8.50 -0.07
C ALA A 92 -4.40 -7.51 0.03
N TYR A 93 -5.62 -8.03 0.22
CA TYR A 93 -6.75 -7.26 0.72
C TYR A 93 -6.62 -7.17 2.25
N GLY A 94 -6.07 -6.04 2.71
CA GLY A 94 -5.82 -5.77 4.13
C GLY A 94 -7.02 -5.12 4.82
N HIS A 95 -7.30 -5.51 6.07
CA HIS A 95 -8.30 -4.86 6.90
C HIS A 95 -7.82 -4.72 8.35
N THR A 96 -7.95 -3.52 8.92
CA THR A 96 -8.02 -3.33 10.38
C THR A 96 -9.44 -3.60 10.86
N LEU A 97 -9.57 -4.41 11.92
CA LEU A 97 -10.82 -4.66 12.62
C LEU A 97 -10.70 -4.20 14.09
N GLU A 98 -11.46 -3.20 14.51
CA GLU A 98 -11.44 -2.68 15.89
C GLU A 98 -12.68 -3.16 16.65
N THR A 99 -12.50 -4.05 17.61
CA THR A 99 -13.62 -4.56 18.41
C THR A 99 -14.11 -3.55 19.45
N PRO A 100 -15.42 -3.48 19.77
CA PRO A 100 -15.94 -2.51 20.75
C PRO A 100 -15.71 -2.92 22.21
N HIS A 101 -15.49 -4.21 22.51
CA HIS A 101 -15.50 -4.72 23.88
C HIS A 101 -14.13 -5.24 24.33
N GLU A 102 -13.79 -4.95 25.60
CA GLU A 102 -12.58 -5.48 26.27
C GLU A 102 -12.79 -6.87 26.92
N ASP A 103 -13.83 -7.60 26.52
CA ASP A 103 -14.19 -8.91 27.09
C ASP A 103 -14.55 -9.96 26.01
N GLU A 104 -15.15 -11.08 26.40
CA GLU A 104 -15.51 -12.20 25.52
C GLU A 104 -16.35 -11.75 24.32
N ARG A 105 -17.20 -10.73 24.48
CA ARG A 105 -18.00 -10.18 23.37
C ARG A 105 -17.12 -9.62 22.26
N GLY A 106 -15.96 -9.08 22.61
CA GLY A 106 -15.03 -8.54 21.63
C GLY A 106 -14.33 -9.63 20.82
N VAL A 107 -14.07 -10.78 21.46
CA VAL A 107 -13.56 -11.99 20.81
C VAL A 107 -14.62 -12.57 19.87
N ASP A 108 -15.88 -12.62 20.31
CA ASP A 108 -17.01 -13.09 19.49
C ASP A 108 -17.23 -12.19 18.27
N ALA A 109 -17.12 -10.87 18.44
CA ALA A 109 -17.20 -9.90 17.34
C ALA A 109 -16.08 -10.11 16.30
N HIS A 110 -14.82 -10.23 16.74
CA HIS A 110 -13.71 -10.57 15.84
C HIS A 110 -13.92 -11.91 15.14
N TYR A 111 -14.38 -12.93 15.86
CA TYR A 111 -14.65 -14.25 15.26
C TYR A 111 -15.70 -14.15 14.15
N ALA A 112 -16.81 -13.46 14.40
CA ALA A 112 -17.88 -13.30 13.44
C ALA A 112 -17.42 -12.54 12.18
N ALA A 113 -16.73 -11.40 12.37
CA ALA A 113 -16.18 -10.63 11.25
C ALA A 113 -15.17 -11.45 10.42
N VAL A 114 -14.22 -12.13 11.08
CA VAL A 114 -13.26 -13.02 10.39
C VAL A 114 -13.99 -14.13 9.63
N TRP A 115 -15.06 -14.68 10.20
CA TRP A 115 -15.85 -15.72 9.53
C TRP A 115 -16.56 -15.19 8.27
N GLY A 116 -17.07 -13.95 8.31
CA GLY A 116 -17.66 -13.26 7.16
C GLY A 116 -16.63 -13.06 6.04
N ALA A 117 -15.43 -12.61 6.40
CA ALA A 117 -14.31 -12.49 5.45
C ALA A 117 -13.95 -13.83 4.81
N LEU A 118 -13.86 -14.91 5.59
CA LEU A 118 -13.53 -16.24 5.08
C LEU A 118 -14.59 -16.79 4.13
N LYS A 119 -15.88 -16.58 4.44
CA LYS A 119 -16.99 -16.94 3.55
C LYS A 119 -16.91 -16.17 2.23
N PHE A 120 -16.75 -14.85 2.31
CA PHE A 120 -16.62 -13.98 1.13
C PHE A 120 -15.45 -14.41 0.24
N VAL A 121 -14.27 -14.65 0.83
CA VAL A 121 -13.10 -15.14 0.08
C VAL A 121 -13.36 -16.49 -0.55
N SER A 122 -13.98 -17.42 0.18
CA SER A 122 -14.29 -18.75 -0.36
C SER A 122 -15.19 -18.69 -1.61
N GLU A 123 -16.13 -17.75 -1.64
CA GLU A 123 -17.07 -17.55 -2.74
C GLU A 123 -16.44 -16.80 -3.92
N ASN A 124 -15.52 -15.86 -3.65
CA ASN A 124 -14.99 -14.93 -4.66
C ASN A 124 -13.51 -15.16 -5.06
N ARG A 125 -12.84 -16.17 -4.48
CA ARG A 125 -11.39 -16.41 -4.62
C ARG A 125 -10.82 -16.34 -6.04
N GLU A 126 -11.57 -16.76 -7.06
CA GLU A 126 -11.05 -16.77 -8.44
C GLU A 126 -10.86 -15.35 -8.97
N GLY A 127 -11.83 -14.46 -8.71
CA GLY A 127 -11.73 -13.04 -9.06
C GLY A 127 -10.66 -12.33 -8.23
N MET A 128 -10.68 -12.55 -6.91
CA MET A 128 -9.70 -11.96 -6.00
C MET A 128 -8.25 -12.36 -6.34
N ILE A 129 -7.98 -13.64 -6.64
CA ILE A 129 -6.63 -14.08 -7.07
C ILE A 129 -6.24 -13.43 -8.40
N ARG A 130 -7.17 -13.34 -9.34
CA ARG A 130 -6.90 -12.73 -10.64
C ARG A 130 -6.47 -11.28 -10.49
N ASP A 131 -7.16 -10.51 -9.65
CA ASP A 131 -6.86 -9.09 -9.46
C ASP A 131 -5.62 -8.89 -8.58
N GLN A 132 -5.36 -9.76 -7.60
CA GLN A 132 -4.06 -9.81 -6.93
C GLN A 132 -2.90 -10.02 -7.92
N ILE A 133 -3.05 -10.93 -8.90
CA ILE A 133 -2.04 -11.13 -9.96
C ILE A 133 -1.94 -9.89 -10.85
N GLU A 134 -3.06 -9.22 -11.12
CA GLU A 134 -3.09 -8.01 -11.94
C GLU A 134 -2.27 -6.87 -11.31
N VAL A 135 -2.28 -6.70 -9.98
CA VAL A 135 -1.41 -5.74 -9.27
C VAL A 135 0.05 -5.92 -9.69
N PHE A 136 0.55 -7.17 -9.60
CA PHE A 136 1.93 -7.49 -9.96
C PHE A 136 2.19 -7.39 -11.46
N ARG A 137 1.22 -7.78 -12.29
CA ARG A 137 1.33 -7.71 -13.75
C ARG A 137 1.43 -6.25 -14.22
N ARG A 138 0.62 -5.34 -13.65
CA ARG A 138 0.68 -3.90 -13.96
C ARG A 138 2.04 -3.33 -13.61
N GLY A 139 2.59 -3.71 -12.45
CA GLY A 139 3.95 -3.34 -12.05
C GLY A 139 5.02 -3.81 -13.04
N PHE A 140 5.06 -5.10 -13.34
CA PHE A 140 6.05 -5.69 -14.24
C PHE A 140 6.00 -5.18 -15.68
N LEU A 141 4.80 -4.88 -16.19
CA LEU A 141 4.61 -4.41 -17.57
C LEU A 141 4.58 -2.88 -17.69
N ASP A 142 4.81 -2.16 -16.59
CA ASP A 142 4.71 -0.70 -16.53
C ASP A 142 3.39 -0.17 -17.09
N LEU A 143 2.27 -0.79 -16.68
CA LEU A 143 0.94 -0.35 -17.09
C LEU A 143 0.47 0.80 -16.20
N PRO A 144 -0.35 1.74 -16.69
CA PRO A 144 -0.90 2.80 -15.85
C PRO A 144 -1.82 2.23 -14.76
N GLN A 145 -1.83 2.89 -13.60
CA GLN A 145 -2.90 2.72 -12.62
C GLN A 145 -4.22 3.21 -13.20
N LEU A 146 -5.33 2.67 -12.72
CA LEU A 146 -6.67 3.10 -13.12
C LEU A 146 -7.37 3.82 -11.97
N ALA A 147 -8.29 4.70 -12.34
CA ALA A 147 -9.19 5.35 -11.40
C ALA A 147 -10.15 4.33 -10.79
N ILE A 148 -10.66 4.65 -9.61
CA ILE A 148 -11.67 3.83 -8.94
C ILE A 148 -12.96 3.88 -9.79
N PRO A 149 -13.62 2.73 -10.04
CA PRO A 149 -14.83 2.68 -10.87
C PRO A 149 -15.95 3.59 -10.35
N GLU A 150 -16.66 4.26 -11.27
CA GLU A 150 -17.77 5.16 -10.96
C GLU A 150 -18.88 4.47 -10.16
N GLU A 151 -19.12 3.18 -10.44
CA GLU A 151 -20.14 2.40 -9.74
C GLU A 151 -19.85 2.27 -8.24
N ILE A 152 -18.58 2.24 -7.85
CA ILE A 152 -18.17 2.23 -6.43
C ILE A 152 -18.27 3.65 -5.85
N LEU A 153 -17.90 4.67 -6.63
CA LEU A 153 -18.03 6.07 -6.23
C LEU A 153 -19.49 6.45 -5.95
N GLU A 154 -20.45 5.96 -6.75
CA GLU A 154 -21.87 6.22 -6.55
C GLU A 154 -22.42 5.69 -5.21
N GLU A 155 -21.76 4.69 -4.60
CA GLU A 155 -22.11 4.16 -3.27
C GLU A 155 -21.46 4.94 -2.12
N LEU A 156 -20.54 5.84 -2.42
CA LEU A 156 -19.67 6.52 -1.46
C LEU A 156 -19.92 8.04 -1.52
N ASP A 157 -19.98 8.72 -0.38
CA ASP A 157 -20.10 10.20 -0.35
C ASP A 157 -18.74 10.89 -0.59
N TRP A 158 -17.95 10.28 -1.46
CA TRP A 158 -16.62 10.67 -1.81
C TRP A 158 -16.58 10.81 -3.33
N ASP A 159 -16.52 12.05 -3.81
CA ASP A 159 -15.77 12.33 -5.03
C ASP A 159 -14.31 11.99 -4.69
N GLN A 160 -13.98 10.69 -4.55
CA GLN A 160 -12.68 10.20 -4.14
C GLN A 160 -11.72 10.95 -5.02
N TYR A 161 -10.76 11.65 -4.41
CA TYR A 161 -9.80 12.44 -5.15
C TYR A 161 -8.98 11.45 -5.99
N ASN A 162 -9.48 11.00 -7.16
CA ASN A 162 -8.77 10.13 -8.10
C ASN A 162 -7.47 10.80 -8.56
N ASN A 163 -7.43 12.14 -8.43
CA ASN A 163 -6.23 12.97 -8.54
C ASN A 163 -5.11 12.54 -7.58
N LEU A 164 -5.42 11.84 -6.49
CA LEU A 164 -4.50 11.40 -5.44
C LEU A 164 -4.31 9.87 -5.38
N THR A 165 -5.04 9.09 -6.18
CA THR A 165 -4.92 7.61 -6.20
C THR A 165 -4.07 7.10 -7.36
N ILE A 166 -3.79 7.95 -8.35
CA ILE A 166 -3.01 7.63 -9.55
C ILE A 166 -1.73 8.44 -9.54
N MET A 167 -0.60 7.78 -9.83
CA MET A 167 0.67 8.46 -10.06
C MET A 167 1.44 7.90 -11.24
N ASP A 168 2.34 8.74 -11.76
CA ASP A 168 3.36 8.31 -12.71
C ASP A 168 4.58 7.81 -11.94
N PHE A 169 5.03 6.60 -12.27
CA PHE A 169 6.28 6.04 -11.75
C PHE A 169 7.45 6.46 -12.65
N PRO A 170 8.60 6.86 -12.10
CA PRO A 170 9.79 7.10 -12.93
C PRO A 170 10.29 5.76 -13.48
N ALA A 171 11.08 5.76 -14.56
CA ALA A 171 11.66 4.51 -15.07
C ALA A 171 12.52 3.77 -14.03
N ALA A 172 13.30 4.50 -13.21
CA ALA A 172 14.08 3.91 -12.14
C ALA A 172 14.47 4.90 -11.04
N TYR A 173 14.98 4.32 -9.97
CA TYR A 173 15.66 5.00 -8.89
C TYR A 173 17.12 4.58 -8.88
N VAL A 174 18.05 5.53 -8.74
CA VAL A 174 19.49 5.23 -8.68
C VAL A 174 20.06 5.57 -7.32
N ILE A 175 20.77 4.64 -6.70
CA ILE A 175 21.36 4.81 -5.37
C ILE A 175 22.88 4.63 -5.51
N PRO A 176 23.67 5.71 -5.46
CA PRO A 176 25.12 5.60 -5.43
C PRO A 176 25.57 4.81 -4.20
N ALA A 177 26.51 3.89 -4.39
CA ALA A 177 26.99 3.02 -3.33
C ALA A 177 28.00 3.70 -2.41
N GLU A 178 28.74 4.71 -2.90
CA GLU A 178 29.87 5.30 -2.20
C GLU A 178 30.10 6.79 -2.53
N ALA A 179 31.07 7.38 -1.83
CA ALA A 179 31.47 8.77 -2.03
C ALA A 179 32.02 9.01 -3.47
N PRO A 180 31.87 10.22 -4.02
CA PRO A 180 31.35 11.44 -3.39
C PRO A 180 29.82 11.59 -3.44
N LEU A 181 29.13 10.74 -4.21
CA LEU A 181 27.68 10.85 -4.41
C LEU A 181 26.86 10.28 -3.24
N GLN A 182 27.45 9.42 -2.42
CA GLN A 182 26.86 8.88 -1.21
C GLN A 182 27.74 9.20 -0.01
N GLN A 183 27.16 9.82 1.03
CA GLN A 183 27.91 10.15 2.24
C GLN A 183 28.24 8.91 3.06
N SER A 184 27.28 7.98 3.18
CA SER A 184 27.42 6.75 3.94
C SER A 184 27.18 5.52 3.05
N PRO A 185 28.23 4.76 2.71
CA PRO A 185 28.05 3.49 1.99
C PRO A 185 27.27 2.46 2.81
N TYR A 186 27.33 2.56 4.14
CA TYR A 186 26.58 1.69 5.04
C TYR A 186 25.06 1.94 4.97
N GLU A 187 24.61 3.19 4.99
CA GLU A 187 23.17 3.49 4.91
C GLU A 187 22.61 3.15 3.52
N ALA A 188 23.40 3.35 2.45
CA ALA A 188 23.01 2.89 1.11
C ALA A 188 22.85 1.37 1.05
N ALA A 189 23.82 0.61 1.59
CA ALA A 189 23.72 -0.85 1.65
C ALA A 189 22.53 -1.30 2.50
N ARG A 190 22.27 -0.64 3.65
CA ARG A 190 21.12 -0.91 4.51
C ARG A 190 19.78 -0.64 3.80
N LEU A 191 19.69 0.43 3.00
CA LEU A 191 18.51 0.70 2.18
C LEU A 191 18.29 -0.40 1.13
N VAL A 192 19.36 -0.82 0.46
CA VAL A 192 19.30 -1.93 -0.51
C VAL A 192 18.87 -3.24 0.17
N ASP A 193 19.43 -3.56 1.34
CA ASP A 193 19.03 -4.75 2.11
C ASP A 193 17.56 -4.67 2.53
N PHE A 194 17.05 -3.47 2.87
CA PHE A 194 15.65 -3.27 3.21
C PHE A 194 14.72 -3.44 2.00
N LEU A 195 15.11 -2.96 0.82
CA LEU A 195 14.38 -3.20 -0.43
C LEU A 195 14.31 -4.70 -0.72
N LEU A 196 15.45 -5.38 -0.71
CA LEU A 196 15.54 -6.83 -0.96
C LEU A 196 14.75 -7.64 0.07
N PHE A 197 14.79 -7.23 1.34
CA PHE A 197 14.01 -7.88 2.41
C PHE A 197 12.49 -7.80 2.15
N ASN A 198 12.05 -6.75 1.47
CA ASN A 198 10.67 -6.53 1.06
C ASN A 198 10.34 -7.08 -0.34
N ASP A 199 11.26 -7.89 -0.90
CA ASP A 199 11.10 -8.53 -2.21
C ASP A 199 11.01 -7.50 -3.36
N VAL A 200 11.65 -6.35 -3.18
CA VAL A 200 11.92 -5.38 -4.25
C VAL A 200 13.20 -5.78 -4.97
N GLU A 201 13.14 -5.78 -6.30
CA GLU A 201 14.25 -6.10 -7.18
C GLU A 201 15.21 -4.92 -7.27
N VAL A 202 16.50 -5.20 -7.07
CA VAL A 202 17.59 -4.22 -7.13
C VAL A 202 18.72 -4.78 -7.99
N GLU A 203 19.13 -4.01 -8.99
CA GLU A 203 20.28 -4.32 -9.84
C GLU A 203 21.49 -3.45 -9.48
N GLN A 204 22.66 -3.80 -10.02
CA GLN A 204 23.86 -2.95 -9.97
C GLN A 204 24.33 -2.64 -11.39
N ALA A 205 24.59 -1.37 -11.66
CA ALA A 205 25.11 -0.92 -12.94
C ALA A 205 26.44 -1.60 -13.27
N SER A 206 26.53 -2.26 -14.43
CA SER A 206 27.75 -2.97 -14.83
C SER A 206 28.86 -2.02 -15.34
N GLN A 207 28.47 -0.80 -15.71
CA GLN A 207 29.31 0.29 -16.20
C GLN A 207 28.89 1.64 -15.60
N ALA A 208 29.77 2.64 -15.72
CA ALA A 208 29.42 4.00 -15.37
C ALA A 208 28.43 4.60 -16.39
N PHE A 209 27.57 5.50 -15.93
CA PHE A 209 26.59 6.18 -16.78
C PHE A 209 26.34 7.60 -16.28
N THR A 210 25.77 8.45 -17.14
CA THR A 210 25.41 9.82 -16.79
C THR A 210 23.90 9.94 -16.75
N LEU A 211 23.36 10.46 -15.66
CA LEU A 211 21.94 10.79 -15.50
C LEU A 211 21.83 12.25 -15.05
N ASP A 212 21.08 13.06 -15.79
CA ASP A 212 20.87 14.50 -15.53
C ASP A 212 22.18 15.29 -15.30
N GLY A 213 23.23 14.93 -16.03
CA GLY A 213 24.55 15.56 -15.94
C GLY A 213 25.40 15.12 -14.73
N VAL A 214 24.94 14.13 -13.96
CA VAL A 214 25.69 13.51 -12.87
C VAL A 214 26.25 12.17 -13.33
N ASP A 215 27.55 11.97 -13.16
CA ASP A 215 28.24 10.73 -13.50
C ASP A 215 28.17 9.71 -12.35
N TYR A 216 27.41 8.63 -12.55
CA TYR A 216 27.27 7.52 -11.62
C TYR A 216 28.30 6.44 -11.95
N PRO A 217 29.11 5.98 -10.97
CA PRO A 217 30.10 4.94 -11.21
C PRO A 217 29.44 3.56 -11.40
N LYS A 218 30.21 2.64 -11.98
CA LYS A 218 29.91 1.20 -11.95
C LYS A 218 29.60 0.75 -10.52
N GLY A 219 28.61 -0.11 -10.34
CA GLY A 219 28.18 -0.62 -9.03
C GLY A 219 27.13 0.25 -8.34
N THR A 220 26.73 1.38 -8.94
CA THR A 220 25.53 2.12 -8.54
C THR A 220 24.32 1.19 -8.57
N TYR A 221 23.53 1.17 -7.49
CA TYR A 221 22.33 0.37 -7.44
C TYR A 221 21.22 1.01 -8.27
N ILE A 222 20.45 0.19 -8.97
CA ILE A 222 19.32 0.61 -9.80
C ILE A 222 18.09 -0.17 -9.33
N VAL A 223 17.03 0.54 -8.98
CA VAL A 223 15.72 -0.04 -8.69
C VAL A 223 14.81 0.37 -9.84
N TRP A 224 14.63 -0.53 -10.79
CA TRP A 224 13.74 -0.32 -11.93
C TRP A 224 12.28 -0.35 -11.47
N MET A 225 11.41 0.46 -12.06
CA MET A 225 10.00 0.50 -11.66
C MET A 225 9.10 -0.44 -12.48
N ASP A 226 9.61 -1.05 -13.55
CA ASP A 226 8.96 -2.13 -14.29
C ASP A 226 9.13 -3.49 -13.59
N GLN A 227 8.71 -3.55 -12.31
CA GLN A 227 8.79 -4.73 -11.47
C GLN A 227 7.48 -4.98 -10.70
N PRO A 228 7.19 -6.24 -10.28
CA PRO A 228 5.94 -6.60 -9.63
C PRO A 228 5.55 -5.72 -8.43
N LYS A 229 6.52 -5.38 -7.57
CA LYS A 229 6.31 -4.63 -6.32
C LYS A 229 6.67 -3.14 -6.46
N ARG A 230 6.41 -2.55 -7.64
CA ARG A 230 6.74 -1.14 -7.93
C ARG A 230 6.10 -0.16 -6.93
N GLY A 231 4.87 -0.41 -6.48
CA GLY A 231 4.21 0.44 -5.49
C GLY A 231 5.00 0.49 -4.18
N LEU A 232 5.42 -0.68 -3.68
CA LEU A 232 6.26 -0.77 -2.49
C LEU A 232 7.64 -0.10 -2.69
N ALA A 233 8.28 -0.38 -3.81
CA ALA A 233 9.58 0.19 -4.16
C ALA A 233 9.51 1.73 -4.17
N ASN A 234 8.49 2.29 -4.83
CA ASN A 234 8.27 3.72 -4.92
C ASN A 234 7.97 4.30 -3.54
N THR A 235 7.04 3.72 -2.77
CA THR A 235 6.73 4.12 -1.40
C THR A 235 7.97 4.18 -0.51
N ILE A 236 8.89 3.22 -0.63
CA ILE A 236 10.13 3.21 0.16
C ILE A 236 11.04 4.38 -0.23
N LEU A 237 11.11 4.69 -1.52
CA LEU A 237 12.19 5.49 -2.09
C LEU A 237 11.80 6.93 -2.46
N TRP A 238 10.53 7.20 -2.74
CA TRP A 238 10.04 8.50 -3.18
C TRP A 238 10.13 9.54 -2.06
N ALA A 239 9.98 10.82 -2.42
CA ALA A 239 9.97 11.90 -1.42
C ALA A 239 8.59 12.10 -0.78
N GLY A 240 7.55 11.47 -1.33
CA GLY A 240 6.16 11.77 -1.00
C GLY A 240 5.57 12.92 -1.81
N TRP A 241 4.26 13.10 -1.71
CA TRP A 241 3.56 14.30 -2.15
C TRP A 241 3.32 15.25 -0.98
N ASP A 242 3.44 16.55 -1.24
CA ASP A 242 3.01 17.57 -0.30
C ASP A 242 1.53 17.88 -0.53
N ILE A 243 0.69 17.28 0.32
CA ILE A 243 -0.76 17.48 0.31
C ILE A 243 -1.25 18.36 1.46
N SER A 244 -0.33 19.13 2.09
CA SER A 244 -0.62 19.95 3.27
C SER A 244 -1.69 21.02 3.04
N TYR A 245 -1.93 21.39 1.78
CA TYR A 245 -2.83 22.48 1.39
C TYR A 245 -4.02 22.03 0.55
N ASP A 246 -4.20 20.71 0.36
CA ASP A 246 -5.33 20.18 -0.37
C ASP A 246 -6.61 20.33 0.48
N PRO A 247 -7.62 21.09 0.02
CA PRO A 247 -8.82 21.35 0.82
C PRO A 247 -9.61 20.05 1.06
N GLY A 248 -10.01 19.83 2.31
CA GLY A 248 -10.85 18.70 2.69
C GLY A 248 -10.09 17.41 3.01
N LEU A 249 -8.75 17.46 3.09
CA LEU A 249 -7.95 16.34 3.58
C LEU A 249 -7.61 16.50 5.06
N THR A 250 -7.94 15.47 5.84
CA THR A 250 -7.51 15.31 7.23
C THR A 250 -6.71 14.02 7.33
N MET A 251 -5.48 14.13 7.83
CA MET A 251 -4.64 12.97 8.13
C MET A 251 -4.94 12.48 9.55
N TYR A 252 -5.23 11.19 9.67
CA TYR A 252 -5.35 10.46 10.93
C TYR A 252 -4.00 10.42 11.66
N ASP A 253 -2.91 10.08 10.96
CA ASP A 253 -1.59 9.87 11.55
C ASP A 253 -0.44 10.35 10.63
N ILE A 254 0.74 9.73 10.75
CA ILE A 254 1.98 10.04 10.02
C ILE A 254 1.71 10.26 8.53
N SER A 255 2.04 11.45 8.03
CA SER A 255 1.75 11.86 6.65
C SER A 255 2.98 11.95 5.74
N GLY A 256 4.19 11.73 6.30
CA GLY A 256 5.46 11.81 5.56
C GLY A 256 6.29 10.55 5.72
N TRP A 257 6.68 9.94 4.59
CA TRP A 257 7.49 8.72 4.58
C TRP A 257 8.48 8.72 3.41
N SER A 258 9.77 8.52 3.71
CA SER A 258 10.82 8.34 2.71
C SER A 258 12.07 7.78 3.39
N HIS A 259 12.45 6.55 3.05
CA HIS A 259 13.66 5.95 3.63
C HIS A 259 14.93 6.67 3.23
N PRO A 260 15.12 7.12 1.97
CA PRO A 260 16.28 7.91 1.62
C PRO A 260 16.44 9.17 2.49
N LEU A 261 15.36 9.91 2.71
CA LEU A 261 15.41 11.11 3.55
C LEU A 261 15.62 10.77 5.03
N LEU A 262 14.95 9.73 5.53
CA LEU A 262 15.04 9.32 6.94
C LEU A 262 16.41 8.73 7.30
N TRP A 263 17.02 7.98 6.38
CA TRP A 263 18.30 7.28 6.61
C TRP A 263 19.50 8.04 6.04
N GLY A 264 19.28 9.21 5.44
CA GLY A 264 20.34 10.05 4.89
C GLY A 264 21.01 9.45 3.65
N VAL A 265 20.27 8.71 2.83
CA VAL A 265 20.76 8.09 1.61
C VAL A 265 20.48 9.00 0.42
N SER A 266 21.54 9.37 -0.31
CA SER A 266 21.39 10.07 -1.60
C SER A 266 20.82 9.13 -2.67
N ARG A 267 19.87 9.63 -3.47
CA ARG A 267 19.16 8.87 -4.50
C ARG A 267 18.80 9.81 -5.66
N GLY A 268 19.05 9.37 -6.89
CA GLY A 268 18.59 10.02 -8.11
C GLY A 268 17.27 9.44 -8.63
N VAL A 269 16.60 10.18 -9.49
CA VAL A 269 15.36 9.77 -10.18
C VAL A 269 15.66 9.67 -11.67
N MET A 270 15.42 8.51 -12.27
CA MET A 270 15.55 8.32 -13.71
C MET A 270 14.16 8.32 -14.32
N GLU A 271 13.74 9.47 -14.86
CA GLU A 271 12.40 9.61 -15.45
C GLU A 271 12.24 8.76 -16.73
N ALA A 272 13.26 8.73 -17.58
CA ALA A 272 13.27 7.96 -18.82
C ALA A 272 14.33 6.86 -18.79
N ARG A 273 13.96 5.64 -19.22
CA ARG A 273 14.85 4.48 -19.20
C ARG A 273 16.12 4.72 -20.01
N LEU A 274 17.27 4.51 -19.36
CA LEU A 274 18.57 4.44 -20.03
C LEU A 274 18.89 3.00 -20.42
N ASP A 275 19.54 2.82 -21.58
CA ASP A 275 20.10 1.52 -21.98
C ASP A 275 21.40 1.26 -21.22
N LEU A 276 21.25 0.76 -19.99
CA LEU A 276 22.36 0.38 -19.12
C LEU A 276 22.66 -1.10 -19.33
N LYS A 277 23.84 -1.39 -19.88
CA LYS A 277 24.36 -2.76 -19.99
C LYS A 277 25.05 -3.19 -18.71
#